data_AF-A0A928CZ64-F1
#
_entry.id   AF-A0A928CZ64-F1
#
_cell.length_a   1.000
_cell.length_b   1.000
_cell.length_c   1.000
_cell.angle_alpha   90.00
_cell.angle_beta   90.00
_cell.angle_gamma   90.00
#
_symmetry.space_group_name_H-M   'P 1'
#
loop_
_entity.id
_entity.type
_entity.pdbx_description
1 polymer ?
#
loop_
_entity_poly.entity_id
_entity_poly.type
_entity_poly.pdbx_seq_one_letter_code
_entity_poly.pdbx_strand_id
1 'polypeptide(L)'
;MIDKKYLYSEPVTNQNSVADLLIRLDQEILCRYQTFSSAGVKNIKEYNTGKNKIPYIFVLIDDLMKLSESIDKINLIKSRAAGIYTVGCTENYSELPMTLRGYFQVK
;
A
#
# COMPACT_ATOMS: atom_id res chain seq x y z
N MET A 1 2.02 20.06 3.14
CA MET A 1 3.18 19.46 3.84
C MET A 1 2.65 18.39 4.79
N ILE A 2 3.11 17.14 4.68
CA ILE A 2 2.68 16.05 5.59
C ILE A 2 3.44 16.21 6.91
N ASP A 3 2.72 16.20 8.04
CA ASP A 3 3.33 16.24 9.37
C ASP A 3 4.13 14.96 9.62
N LYS A 4 5.39 15.11 10.04
CA LYS A 4 6.37 14.01 10.22
C LYS A 4 5.85 12.89 11.13
N LYS A 5 4.97 13.19 12.08
CA LYS A 5 4.42 12.16 12.99
C LYS A 5 3.55 11.11 12.28
N TYR A 6 3.10 11.40 11.06
CA TYR A 6 2.32 10.45 10.24
C TYR A 6 3.18 9.69 9.24
N LEU A 7 4.48 9.99 9.15
CA LEU A 7 5.39 9.28 8.27
C LEU A 7 5.79 7.95 8.92
N TYR A 8 5.55 6.86 8.21
CA TYR A 8 6.01 5.53 8.63
C TYR A 8 7.52 5.34 8.39
N SER A 9 8.06 6.06 7.41
CA SER A 9 9.49 6.17 7.13
C SER A 9 9.80 7.52 6.49
N GLU A 10 11.07 7.90 6.47
CA GLU A 10 11.53 9.00 5.64
C GLU A 10 11.17 8.76 4.15
N PRO A 11 10.97 9.83 3.36
CA PRO A 11 10.73 9.71 1.93
C PRO A 11 11.82 8.90 1.23
N VAL A 12 11.40 7.87 0.50
CA VAL A 12 12.32 6.97 -0.19
C VAL A 12 12.62 7.52 -1.58
N THR A 13 13.90 7.77 -1.87
CA THR A 13 14.34 8.40 -3.14
C THR A 13 15.22 7.51 -4.01
N ASN A 14 15.77 6.42 -3.47
CA ASN A 14 16.64 5.50 -4.21
C ASN A 14 15.93 4.16 -4.50
N GLN A 15 16.28 3.51 -5.60
CA GLN A 15 15.59 2.30 -6.07
C GLN A 15 15.74 1.10 -5.11
N ASN A 16 16.88 0.91 -4.48
CA ASN A 16 17.10 -0.21 -3.56
C ASN A 16 16.18 -0.12 -2.34
N SER A 17 16.09 1.07 -1.74
CA SER A 17 15.20 1.35 -0.63
C SER A 17 13.71 1.26 -1.01
N VAL A 18 13.37 1.47 -2.29
CA VAL A 18 12.01 1.20 -2.77
C VAL A 18 11.71 -0.29 -2.69
N ALA A 19 12.56 -1.15 -3.25
CA ALA A 19 12.33 -2.61 -3.21
C ALA A 19 12.13 -3.12 -1.77
N ASP A 20 12.97 -2.67 -0.85
CA ASP A 20 12.85 -3.00 0.58
C ASP A 20 11.54 -2.49 1.20
N LEU A 21 11.09 -1.29 0.81
CA LEU A 21 9.79 -0.77 1.24
C LEU A 21 8.64 -1.64 0.71
N LEU A 22 8.68 -2.04 -0.55
CA LEU A 22 7.64 -2.88 -1.15
C LEU A 22 7.57 -4.26 -0.47
N ILE A 23 8.72 -4.87 -0.14
CA ILE A 23 8.78 -6.13 0.62
C ILE A 23 8.17 -5.95 2.01
N ARG A 24 8.52 -4.88 2.72
CA ARG A 24 7.93 -4.59 4.04
C ARG A 24 6.42 -4.36 3.96
N LEU A 25 5.94 -3.72 2.90
CA LEU A 25 4.50 -3.53 2.67
C LEU A 25 3.79 -4.87 2.47
N ASP A 26 4.34 -5.78 1.67
CA ASP A 26 3.74 -7.10 1.46
C ASP A 26 3.71 -7.93 2.76
N GLN A 27 4.80 -7.87 3.55
CA GLN A 27 4.85 -8.49 4.88
C GLN A 27 3.81 -7.92 5.84
N GLU A 28 3.63 -6.59 5.85
CA GLU A 28 2.61 -5.92 6.66
C GLU A 28 1.19 -6.35 6.24
N ILE A 29 0.93 -6.50 4.93
CA ILE A 29 -0.35 -7.06 4.44
C ILE A 29 -0.56 -8.45 5.05
N LEU A 30 0.42 -9.35 4.91
CA LEU A 30 0.31 -10.73 5.42
C LEU A 30 0.11 -10.77 6.94
N CYS A 31 0.85 -9.95 7.70
CA CYS A 31 0.74 -9.85 9.14
C CYS A 31 -0.66 -9.39 9.58
N ARG A 32 -1.25 -8.41 8.87
CA ARG A 32 -2.62 -7.95 9.16
C ARG A 32 -3.66 -9.02 8.88
N TYR A 33 -3.51 -9.79 7.79
CA TYR A 33 -4.41 -10.91 7.52
C TYR A 33 -4.36 -11.98 8.61
N GLN A 34 -3.17 -12.31 9.12
CA GLN A 34 -3.02 -13.22 10.26
C GLN A 34 -3.72 -12.65 11.50
N THR A 35 -3.49 -11.37 11.80
CA THR A 35 -4.11 -10.66 12.92
C THR A 35 -5.64 -10.67 12.83
N PHE A 36 -6.20 -10.43 11.65
CA PHE A 36 -7.64 -10.46 11.42
C PHE A 36 -8.21 -11.86 11.58
N SER A 37 -7.51 -12.87 11.05
CA SER A 37 -7.88 -14.27 11.20
C SER A 37 -7.94 -14.69 12.67
N SER A 38 -6.91 -14.35 13.45
CA SER A 38 -6.87 -14.61 14.90
C SER A 38 -7.97 -13.90 15.68
N ALA A 39 -8.42 -12.73 15.20
CA ALA A 39 -9.53 -11.98 15.78
C ALA A 39 -10.91 -12.39 15.24
N GLY A 40 -10.99 -13.34 14.30
CA GLY A 40 -12.24 -13.80 13.71
C GLY A 40 -12.93 -12.78 12.78
N VAL A 41 -12.18 -11.82 12.24
CA VAL A 41 -12.69 -10.74 11.37
C VAL A 41 -12.06 -10.79 9.98
N LYS A 42 -12.67 -10.12 9.00
CA LYS A 42 -12.26 -10.23 7.59
C LYS A 42 -11.42 -9.07 7.07
N ASN A 43 -11.43 -7.93 7.76
CA ASN A 43 -10.81 -6.70 7.27
C ASN A 43 -10.54 -5.71 8.41
N ILE A 44 -9.74 -4.69 8.09
CA ILE A 44 -9.38 -3.63 9.03
C ILE A 44 -10.59 -2.87 9.60
N LYS A 45 -11.68 -2.72 8.81
CA LYS A 45 -12.86 -1.98 9.26
C LYS A 45 -13.52 -2.73 10.41
N GLU A 46 -13.72 -4.03 10.26
CA GLU A 46 -14.23 -4.91 11.31
C GLU A 46 -13.27 -4.96 12.50
N TYR A 47 -11.97 -5.16 12.26
CA TYR A 47 -10.95 -5.20 13.32
C TYR A 47 -10.95 -3.93 14.19
N ASN A 48 -11.00 -2.76 13.55
CA ASN A 48 -10.98 -1.47 14.24
C ASN A 48 -12.29 -1.11 14.96
N THR A 49 -13.33 -1.94 14.89
CA THR A 49 -14.51 -1.81 15.78
C THR A 49 -14.22 -2.28 17.20
N GLY A 50 -13.18 -3.12 17.38
CA GLY A 50 -12.74 -3.63 18.67
C GLY A 50 -12.00 -2.60 19.52
N LYS A 51 -11.49 -3.07 20.67
CA LYS A 51 -10.70 -2.25 21.60
C LYS A 51 -9.32 -1.89 21.03
N ASN A 52 -8.70 -2.83 20.32
CA ASN A 52 -7.42 -2.60 19.65
C ASN A 52 -7.69 -2.07 18.24
N LYS A 53 -6.92 -1.04 17.84
CA LYS A 53 -7.02 -0.43 16.51
C LYS A 53 -5.66 -0.36 15.87
N ILE A 54 -5.61 -0.61 14.56
CA ILE A 54 -4.43 -0.43 13.73
C ILE A 54 -4.66 0.71 12.72
N PRO A 55 -3.63 1.49 12.38
CA PRO A 55 -3.77 2.60 11.46
C PRO A 55 -3.97 2.13 10.02
N TYR A 56 -4.68 2.95 9.24
CA TYR A 56 -4.64 2.86 7.79
C TYR A 56 -3.28 3.37 7.29
N ILE A 57 -2.71 2.69 6.30
CA ILE A 57 -1.43 3.07 5.68
C ILE A 57 -1.73 3.59 4.27
N PHE A 58 -1.19 4.76 3.95
CA PHE A 58 -1.22 5.32 2.60
C PHE A 58 0.20 5.31 2.02
N VAL A 59 0.37 4.62 0.90
CA VAL A 59 1.62 4.58 0.13
C VAL A 59 1.50 5.62 -0.97
N LEU A 60 2.26 6.70 -0.85
CA LEU A 60 2.27 7.79 -1.83
C LEU A 60 3.45 7.60 -2.78
N ILE A 61 3.16 7.59 -4.08
CA ILE A 61 4.16 7.41 -5.13
C ILE A 61 4.06 8.61 -6.07
N ASP A 62 5.12 9.41 -6.11
CA ASP A 62 5.16 10.65 -6.90
C ASP A 62 5.27 10.37 -8.41
N ASP A 63 5.94 9.27 -8.78
CA ASP A 63 6.09 8.85 -10.17
C ASP A 63 5.90 7.33 -10.26
N LEU A 64 4.65 6.95 -10.57
CA LEU A 64 4.24 5.55 -10.67
C LEU A 64 4.89 4.84 -11.86
N MET A 65 5.20 5.57 -12.94
CA MET A 65 5.83 5.00 -14.14
C MET A 65 7.20 4.41 -13.81
N LYS A 66 8.01 5.12 -13.00
CA LYS A 66 9.33 4.63 -12.58
C LYS A 66 9.29 3.35 -11.76
N LEU A 67 8.14 3.02 -11.16
CA LEU A 67 7.98 1.89 -10.26
C LEU A 67 7.09 0.78 -10.81
N SER A 68 6.58 0.92 -12.03
CA SER A 68 5.53 0.04 -12.59
C SER A 68 5.90 -1.44 -12.54
N GLU A 69 7.15 -1.81 -12.83
CA GLU A 69 7.63 -3.20 -12.77
C GLU A 69 7.77 -3.73 -11.33
N SER A 70 8.12 -2.86 -10.39
CA SER A 70 8.35 -3.24 -9.00
C SER A 70 7.04 -3.37 -8.24
N ILE A 71 6.08 -2.50 -8.52
CA ILE A 71 4.80 -2.44 -7.81
C ILE A 71 3.85 -3.58 -8.22
N ASP A 72 3.98 -4.11 -9.44
CA ASP A 72 3.25 -5.30 -9.89
C ASP A 72 3.57 -6.55 -9.04
N LYS A 73 4.64 -6.50 -8.23
CA LYS A 73 5.02 -7.57 -7.29
C LYS A 73 4.30 -7.50 -5.95
N ILE A 74 3.63 -6.39 -5.62
CA ILE A 74 2.85 -6.26 -4.38
C ILE A 74 1.46 -6.84 -4.57
N ASN A 75 0.93 -7.51 -3.55
CA ASN A 75 -0.44 -7.97 -3.54
C ASN A 75 -1.46 -6.82 -3.30
N LEU A 76 -1.55 -5.88 -4.24
CA LEU A 76 -2.44 -4.71 -4.18
C LEU A 76 -3.92 -5.11 -4.04
N ILE A 77 -4.29 -6.30 -4.54
CA ILE A 77 -5.65 -6.84 -4.38
C ILE A 77 -5.98 -7.06 -2.90
N LYS A 78 -5.03 -7.63 -2.15
CA LYS A 78 -5.18 -7.92 -0.72
C LYS A 78 -4.98 -6.68 0.16
N SER A 79 -4.26 -5.66 -0.32
CA SER A 79 -3.93 -4.48 0.46
C SER A 79 -5.17 -3.72 0.96
N ARG A 80 -6.27 -3.70 0.18
CA ARG A 80 -7.52 -3.02 0.56
C ARG A 80 -8.12 -3.53 1.87
N ALA A 81 -8.26 -4.85 2.03
CA ALA A 81 -8.84 -5.41 3.25
C ALA A 81 -7.89 -5.23 4.45
N ALA A 82 -6.58 -5.23 4.20
CA ALA A 82 -5.53 -4.88 5.16
C ALA A 82 -5.50 -3.39 5.55
N GLY A 83 -6.24 -2.52 4.85
CA GLY A 83 -6.25 -1.09 5.11
C GLY A 83 -5.00 -0.36 4.64
N ILE A 84 -4.35 -0.89 3.60
CA ILE A 84 -3.19 -0.29 2.96
C ILE A 84 -3.60 0.15 1.56
N TYR A 85 -3.51 1.45 1.31
CA TYR A 85 -3.96 2.08 0.08
C TYR A 85 -2.78 2.72 -0.64
N THR A 86 -2.71 2.54 -1.95
CA THR A 86 -1.69 3.16 -2.79
C THR A 86 -2.30 4.34 -3.55
N VAL A 87 -1.61 5.47 -3.53
CA VAL A 87 -1.91 6.66 -4.33
C VAL A 87 -0.69 6.91 -5.20
N GLY A 88 -0.84 6.73 -6.50
CA GLY A 88 0.21 6.97 -7.48
C GLY A 88 -0.10 8.18 -8.34
N CYS A 89 0.89 9.04 -8.51
CA CYS A 89 0.91 10.12 -9.48
C CYS A 89 1.63 9.64 -10.75
N THR A 90 1.16 10.08 -11.91
CA THR A 90 1.78 9.80 -13.21
C THR A 90 1.44 10.93 -14.18
N GLU A 91 2.35 11.25 -15.09
CA GLU A 91 2.08 12.18 -16.19
C GLU A 91 1.32 11.49 -17.34
N ASN A 92 1.60 10.21 -17.59
CA ASN A 92 1.07 9.44 -18.72
C ASN A 92 0.33 8.19 -18.26
N TYR A 93 -0.93 8.32 -17.86
CA TYR A 93 -1.75 7.17 -17.43
C TYR A 93 -1.89 6.09 -18.53
N SER A 94 -1.96 6.49 -19.80
CA SER A 94 -2.08 5.57 -20.95
C SER A 94 -0.88 4.65 -21.13
N GLU A 95 0.30 5.06 -20.68
CA GLU A 95 1.55 4.31 -20.82
C GLU A 95 1.77 3.32 -19.67
N LEU A 96 0.95 3.38 -18.61
CA LEU A 96 1.03 2.41 -17.53
C LEU A 96 0.65 1.00 -18.03
N PRO A 97 1.35 -0.05 -17.55
CA PRO A 97 1.00 -1.43 -17.83
C PRO A 97 -0.49 -1.70 -17.58
N MET A 98 -1.11 -2.49 -18.45
CA MET A 98 -2.55 -2.78 -18.35
C MET A 98 -2.90 -3.50 -17.04
N THR A 99 -1.99 -4.35 -16.53
CA THR A 99 -2.05 -4.98 -15.21
C THR A 99 -2.22 -3.93 -14.12
N LEU A 100 -1.33 -2.93 -14.13
CA LEU A 100 -1.32 -1.87 -13.14
C LEU A 100 -2.57 -0.98 -13.22
N ARG A 101 -2.98 -0.61 -14.42
CA ARG A 101 -4.22 0.17 -14.64
C ARG A 101 -5.45 -0.52 -14.06
N GLY A 102 -5.48 -1.86 -14.00
CA GLY A 102 -6.55 -2.62 -13.37
C GLY A 102 -6.63 -2.46 -11.84
N TYR A 103 -5.54 -2.05 -11.17
CA TYR A 103 -5.50 -1.86 -9.72
C TYR A 103 -5.87 -0.45 -9.27
N PHE A 104 -5.75 0.55 -10.14
CA PHE A 104 -6.01 1.95 -9.80
C PHE A 104 -7.35 2.42 -10.35
N GLN A 105 -8.11 3.12 -9.49
CA GLN A 105 -9.30 3.85 -9.92
C GLN A 105 -8.90 5.28 -10.27
N VAL A 106 -9.12 5.69 -11.52
CA VAL A 106 -8.93 7.08 -11.93
C VAL A 106 -10.17 7.87 -11.52
N LYS A 107 -9.96 8.96 -10.79
CA LYS A 107 -10.99 9.94 -10.44
C LYS A 107 -10.63 11.30 -11.00
#